data_AF-A0A1M5I0Q3-F1
#
_entry.id   AF-A0A1M5I0Q3-F1
#
_cell.length_a   1.000
_cell.length_b   1.000
_cell.length_c   1.000
_cell.angle_alpha   90.00
_cell.angle_beta   90.00
_cell.angle_gamma   90.00
#
_symmetry.space_group_name_H-M   'P 1'
#
loop_
_entity.id
_entity.type
_entity.pdbx_description
1 polymer ?
#
loop_
_entity_poly.entity_id
_entity_poly.type
_entity_poly.pdbx_seq_one_letter_code
_entity_poly.pdbx_strand_id
1 'polypeptide(L)'
;MNYKKISIAALIAMGSSMVFAQDAEIATWSGFRKAAVSFTFDDGPQSDVDVALPMFEKYGYKATFNIVTNWANGGGNNGMLNWSGVQKLSAAGHEIASHSDSHPSGTMAGNEIGSSKGTINQKIQQKYGCITLAYPNCDSPGDSQVLQNYVVGRICNGSWKGGSDIMGKDGPNNWAAASALMTGNQGTSDFKGNMQKAVNQGGWVAFLTHGFQGKTNGFADYSPTDASAMEGSLQYAQQNDKDIWVAPMGHVAMYIKERKASKAEVSNSGSTTTVKLTHNIADNISKYDYPLSLKVKTSLSKAEVTQAGAKLESKIDGGYVYFDAVPNAGDIVIAGEGAGPSPESSSSVEPPKSSSSEAKSSSSASNPWGPKSSSSKGEVDCNANPFDPSCHGMAIAAELQNDFGLSVYRSSDNYIVVGGAQGMSITVFNSLGHQVRTTRGLGAVQKVYTGAKGVYIVKVGSKSFKVKL
;
A
#
# COMPACT_ATOMS: atom_id res chain seq x y z
N MET A 1 76.00 -26.22 -15.06
CA MET A 1 75.16 -25.19 -14.40
C MET A 1 73.78 -25.77 -14.19
N ASN A 2 73.37 -25.83 -12.92
CA ASN A 2 72.09 -26.32 -12.44
C ASN A 2 70.97 -25.33 -12.78
N TYR A 3 69.88 -25.80 -13.38
CA TYR A 3 68.58 -25.13 -13.26
C TYR A 3 67.53 -26.17 -12.91
N LYS A 4 67.19 -26.22 -11.60
CA LYS A 4 66.07 -26.99 -11.06
C LYS A 4 64.77 -26.40 -11.61
N LYS A 5 63.98 -27.21 -12.31
CA LYS A 5 62.58 -26.88 -12.64
C LYS A 5 61.75 -27.05 -11.37
N ILE A 6 61.27 -25.95 -10.81
CA ILE A 6 60.30 -25.93 -9.72
C ILE A 6 58.92 -26.07 -10.37
N SER A 7 58.28 -27.22 -10.19
CA SER A 7 56.87 -27.42 -10.55
C SER A 7 56.00 -26.79 -9.45
N ILE A 8 55.35 -25.67 -9.75
CA ILE A 8 54.31 -25.10 -8.91
C ILE A 8 53.01 -25.86 -9.21
N ALA A 9 52.61 -26.74 -8.31
CA ALA A 9 51.28 -27.33 -8.33
C ALA A 9 50.28 -26.29 -7.79
N ALA A 10 49.45 -25.72 -8.67
CA ALA A 10 48.33 -24.88 -8.27
C ALA A 10 47.22 -25.77 -7.70
N LEU A 11 47.03 -25.74 -6.38
CA LEU A 11 45.82 -26.24 -5.75
C LEU A 11 44.66 -25.29 -6.12
N ILE A 12 43.82 -25.70 -7.06
CA ILE A 12 42.50 -25.10 -7.26
C ILE A 12 41.60 -25.66 -6.16
N ALA A 13 41.43 -24.89 -5.09
CA ALA A 13 40.41 -25.16 -4.10
C ALA A 13 39.03 -24.91 -4.74
N MET A 14 38.39 -25.98 -5.22
CA MET A 14 36.97 -25.97 -5.58
C MET A 14 36.15 -25.79 -4.30
N GLY A 15 35.93 -24.54 -3.91
CA GLY A 15 34.96 -24.17 -2.89
C GLY A 15 33.57 -24.60 -3.37
N SER A 16 33.09 -25.74 -2.88
CA SER A 16 31.71 -26.15 -3.04
C SER A 16 30.86 -25.23 -2.16
N SER A 17 30.39 -24.11 -2.70
CA SER A 17 29.29 -23.36 -2.09
C SER A 17 28.07 -24.26 -2.12
N MET A 18 27.81 -24.95 -1.00
CA MET A 18 26.54 -25.61 -0.74
C MET A 18 25.47 -24.52 -0.76
N VAL A 19 24.71 -24.45 -1.86
CA VAL A 19 23.46 -23.70 -1.89
C VAL A 19 22.49 -24.49 -1.04
N PHE A 20 22.34 -24.12 0.23
CA PHE A 20 21.19 -24.57 1.02
C PHE A 20 19.95 -24.07 0.29
N ALA A 21 19.11 -24.99 -0.21
CA ALA A 21 17.80 -24.62 -0.71
C ALA A 21 17.07 -23.87 0.42
N GLN A 22 16.65 -22.63 0.19
CA GLN A 22 15.88 -21.91 1.19
C GLN A 22 14.55 -22.65 1.40
N ASP A 23 14.27 -23.05 2.64
CA ASP A 23 13.02 -23.72 3.01
C ASP A 23 11.80 -22.80 2.89
N ALA A 24 12.02 -21.48 2.74
CA ALA A 24 11.01 -20.47 2.43
C ALA A 24 11.47 -19.56 1.28
N GLU A 25 10.56 -19.23 0.37
CA GLU A 25 10.79 -18.27 -0.72
C GLU A 25 9.75 -17.15 -0.65
N ILE A 26 10.22 -15.91 -0.79
CA ILE A 26 9.36 -14.73 -0.93
C ILE A 26 9.16 -14.47 -2.44
N ALA A 27 7.90 -14.40 -2.87
CA ALA A 27 7.57 -14.23 -4.28
C ALA A 27 8.05 -12.88 -4.83
N THR A 28 8.56 -12.87 -6.07
CA THR A 28 8.91 -11.64 -6.79
C THR A 28 7.72 -10.68 -6.92
N TRP A 29 6.54 -11.22 -7.20
CA TRP A 29 5.28 -10.49 -7.30
C TRP A 29 4.21 -11.21 -6.46
N SER A 30 3.25 -10.45 -5.93
CA SER A 30 2.20 -11.01 -5.05
C SER A 30 1.48 -12.20 -5.70
N GLY A 31 1.28 -13.27 -4.94
CA GLY A 31 0.67 -14.52 -5.38
C GLY A 31 1.51 -15.34 -6.35
N PHE A 32 2.84 -15.18 -6.37
CA PHE A 32 3.75 -15.87 -7.30
C PHE A 32 3.43 -15.62 -8.78
N ARG A 33 2.87 -14.44 -9.07
CA ARG A 33 2.62 -13.95 -10.42
C ARG A 33 3.95 -13.61 -11.12
N LYS A 34 3.89 -13.44 -12.44
CA LYS A 34 5.07 -13.19 -13.28
C LYS A 34 5.40 -11.72 -13.44
N ALA A 35 4.40 -10.84 -13.39
CA ALA A 35 4.59 -9.40 -13.55
C ALA A 35 3.61 -8.60 -12.69
N ALA A 36 3.93 -7.32 -12.50
CA ALA A 36 3.01 -6.33 -11.94
C ALA A 36 2.52 -5.35 -13.00
N VAL A 37 1.32 -4.82 -12.79
CA VAL A 37 0.67 -3.79 -13.61
C VAL A 37 0.07 -2.74 -12.69
N SER A 38 0.33 -1.46 -12.97
CA SER A 38 -0.32 -0.35 -12.27
C SER A 38 -1.03 0.57 -13.25
N PHE A 39 -2.29 0.86 -12.98
CA PHE A 39 -3.03 1.90 -13.70
C PHE A 39 -3.03 3.16 -12.83
N THR A 40 -2.58 4.28 -13.39
CA THR A 40 -2.54 5.57 -12.71
C THR A 40 -3.32 6.61 -13.51
N PHE A 41 -4.14 7.39 -12.82
CA PHE A 41 -4.99 8.44 -13.39
C PHE A 41 -4.53 9.79 -12.86
N ASP A 42 -4.41 10.78 -13.73
CA ASP A 42 -3.86 12.09 -13.37
C ASP A 42 -4.96 13.15 -13.32
N ASP A 43 -4.66 14.26 -12.66
CA ASP A 43 -5.46 15.48 -12.55
C ASP A 43 -6.73 15.41 -11.70
N GLY A 44 -7.38 14.25 -11.62
CA GLY A 44 -8.66 14.07 -10.94
C GLY A 44 -9.88 14.61 -11.70
N PRO A 45 -10.07 14.30 -13.00
CA PRO A 45 -11.30 14.64 -13.73
C PRO A 45 -12.53 13.90 -13.21
N GLN A 46 -13.73 14.44 -13.47
CA GLN A 46 -14.99 13.80 -13.08
C GLN A 46 -15.16 12.39 -13.69
N SER A 47 -14.56 12.15 -14.87
CA SER A 47 -14.52 10.83 -15.51
C SER A 47 -13.86 9.72 -14.67
N ASP A 48 -13.01 10.06 -13.71
CA ASP A 48 -12.41 9.08 -12.79
C ASP A 48 -13.47 8.38 -11.94
N VAL A 49 -14.49 9.11 -11.50
CA VAL A 49 -15.63 8.55 -10.76
C VAL A 49 -16.68 7.99 -11.71
N ASP A 50 -16.97 8.67 -12.81
CA ASP A 50 -18.09 8.30 -13.68
C ASP A 50 -17.76 7.09 -14.59
N VAL A 51 -16.47 6.86 -14.87
CA VAL A 51 -15.99 5.81 -15.80
C VAL A 51 -15.01 4.86 -15.14
N ALA A 52 -13.89 5.36 -14.61
CA ALA A 52 -12.84 4.46 -14.09
C ALA A 52 -13.32 3.68 -12.87
N LEU A 53 -13.92 4.33 -11.87
CA LEU A 53 -14.39 3.67 -10.65
C LEU A 53 -15.30 2.45 -10.93
N PRO A 54 -16.47 2.58 -11.60
CA PRO A 54 -17.33 1.42 -11.85
C PRO A 54 -16.65 0.37 -12.74
N MET A 55 -15.78 0.78 -13.66
CA MET A 55 -15.03 -0.13 -14.51
C MET A 55 -14.04 -0.98 -13.70
N PHE A 56 -13.24 -0.37 -12.82
CA PHE A 56 -12.29 -1.12 -11.99
C PHE A 56 -12.99 -1.98 -10.93
N GLU A 57 -14.10 -1.51 -10.36
CA GLU A 57 -14.94 -2.32 -9.46
C GLU A 57 -15.44 -3.60 -10.12
N LYS A 58 -15.90 -3.52 -11.39
CA LYS A 58 -16.34 -4.68 -12.17
C LYS A 58 -15.28 -5.79 -12.22
N TYR A 59 -14.01 -5.42 -12.40
CA TYR A 59 -12.90 -6.39 -12.48
C TYR A 59 -12.26 -6.73 -11.12
N GLY A 60 -12.61 -6.01 -10.04
CA GLY A 60 -12.02 -6.22 -8.71
C GLY A 60 -10.59 -5.70 -8.58
N TYR A 61 -10.19 -4.78 -9.46
CA TYR A 61 -8.84 -4.19 -9.46
C TYR A 61 -8.83 -2.82 -8.77
N LYS A 62 -7.63 -2.41 -8.36
CA LYS A 62 -7.37 -1.09 -7.76
C LYS A 62 -6.30 -0.36 -8.55
N ALA A 63 -6.37 0.96 -8.49
CA ALA A 63 -5.59 1.91 -9.28
C ALA A 63 -5.10 3.05 -8.38
N THR A 64 -4.26 3.91 -8.93
CA THR A 64 -3.76 5.13 -8.28
C THR A 64 -4.37 6.35 -8.94
N PHE A 65 -4.97 7.25 -8.18
CA PHE A 65 -5.51 8.53 -8.66
C PHE A 65 -4.67 9.68 -8.10
N ASN A 66 -4.00 10.40 -8.97
CA ASN A 66 -3.05 11.46 -8.64
C ASN A 66 -3.79 12.80 -8.72
N ILE A 67 -4.00 13.43 -7.56
CA ILE A 67 -4.91 14.57 -7.42
C ILE A 67 -4.14 15.87 -7.33
N VAL A 68 -4.55 16.85 -8.13
CA VAL A 68 -4.15 18.26 -7.99
C VAL A 68 -5.02 18.88 -6.89
N THR A 69 -4.44 19.17 -5.73
CA THR A 69 -5.23 19.46 -4.52
C THR A 69 -6.06 20.74 -4.64
N ASN A 70 -5.54 21.78 -5.31
CA ASN A 70 -6.28 23.03 -5.51
C ASN A 70 -7.47 22.86 -6.43
N TRP A 71 -7.39 21.97 -7.42
CA TRP A 71 -8.52 21.66 -8.30
C TRP A 71 -9.63 20.93 -7.54
N ALA A 72 -9.27 20.08 -6.57
CA ALA A 72 -10.24 19.41 -5.69
C ALA A 72 -10.94 20.35 -4.70
N ASN A 73 -10.28 21.44 -4.27
CA ASN A 73 -10.87 22.46 -3.38
C ASN A 73 -12.02 23.23 -4.04
N GLY A 74 -12.00 23.40 -5.38
CA GLY A 74 -13.06 24.05 -6.16
C GLY A 74 -13.87 23.09 -7.06
N GLY A 75 -13.64 21.78 -6.93
CA GLY A 75 -14.15 20.75 -7.85
C GLY A 75 -15.67 20.66 -7.93
N GLY A 76 -16.16 20.07 -9.03
CA GLY A 76 -17.58 19.90 -9.37
C GLY A 76 -18.09 20.89 -10.42
N ASN A 77 -17.58 22.13 -10.44
CA ASN A 77 -18.07 23.17 -11.36
C ASN A 77 -17.33 23.22 -12.72
N ASN A 78 -16.10 22.70 -12.78
CA ASN A 78 -15.24 22.78 -13.97
C ASN A 78 -14.92 21.39 -14.56
N GLY A 79 -15.71 20.38 -14.23
CA GLY A 79 -15.46 18.99 -14.67
C GLY A 79 -14.34 18.27 -13.93
N MET A 80 -13.79 18.86 -12.86
CA MET A 80 -12.84 18.21 -11.94
C MET A 80 -13.58 17.64 -10.74
N LEU A 81 -13.04 16.58 -10.11
CA LEU A 81 -13.56 16.07 -8.85
C LEU A 81 -13.42 17.10 -7.73
N ASN A 82 -14.41 17.15 -6.84
CA ASN A 82 -14.21 17.70 -5.50
C ASN A 82 -13.74 16.62 -4.52
N TRP A 83 -13.42 17.01 -3.29
CA TRP A 83 -12.99 16.06 -2.25
C TRP A 83 -14.01 14.94 -1.96
N SER A 84 -15.31 15.15 -2.16
CA SER A 84 -16.28 14.05 -2.02
C SER A 84 -16.10 12.99 -3.11
N GLY A 85 -15.81 13.41 -4.35
CA GLY A 85 -15.42 12.51 -5.44
C GLY A 85 -14.14 11.73 -5.11
N VAL A 86 -13.11 12.41 -4.62
CA VAL A 86 -11.85 11.77 -4.20
C VAL A 86 -12.07 10.78 -3.05
N GLN A 87 -12.94 11.11 -2.09
CA GLN A 87 -13.33 10.21 -1.00
C GLN A 87 -14.02 8.94 -1.50
N LYS A 88 -14.84 9.01 -2.57
CA LYS A 88 -15.44 7.80 -3.17
C LYS A 88 -14.38 6.86 -3.72
N LEU A 89 -13.38 7.38 -4.42
CA LEU A 89 -12.26 6.59 -4.94
C LEU A 89 -11.48 5.92 -3.80
N SER A 90 -11.16 6.68 -2.75
CA SER A 90 -10.47 6.15 -1.57
C SER A 90 -11.28 5.09 -0.82
N ALA A 91 -12.58 5.32 -0.61
CA ALA A 91 -13.48 4.38 0.06
C ALA A 91 -13.63 3.05 -0.72
N ALA A 92 -13.52 3.11 -2.05
CA ALA A 92 -13.46 1.94 -2.92
C ALA A 92 -12.10 1.22 -2.90
N GLY A 93 -11.13 1.69 -2.12
CA GLY A 93 -9.82 1.07 -1.90
C GLY A 93 -8.75 1.43 -2.94
N HIS A 94 -8.98 2.46 -3.75
CA HIS A 94 -7.96 2.99 -4.65
C HIS A 94 -6.94 3.84 -3.87
N GLU A 95 -5.72 3.93 -4.38
CA GLU A 95 -4.71 4.83 -3.83
C GLU A 95 -5.01 6.26 -4.27
N ILE A 96 -4.99 7.20 -3.34
CA ILE A 96 -5.02 8.64 -3.64
C ILE A 96 -3.59 9.17 -3.49
N ALA A 97 -3.04 9.68 -4.57
CA ALA A 97 -1.67 10.15 -4.67
C ALA A 97 -1.63 11.64 -4.96
N SER A 98 -0.47 12.27 -4.75
CA SER A 98 -0.27 13.68 -5.03
C SER A 98 0.03 13.89 -6.50
N HIS A 99 -0.57 14.92 -7.09
CA HIS A 99 -0.15 15.50 -8.37
C HIS A 99 0.19 16.98 -8.22
N SER A 100 0.89 17.35 -7.13
CA SER A 100 1.14 18.73 -6.68
C SER A 100 -0.10 19.46 -6.18
N ASP A 101 0.07 20.71 -5.76
CA ASP A 101 -1.06 21.55 -5.38
C ASP A 101 -1.65 22.27 -6.59
N SER A 102 -0.79 22.80 -7.46
CA SER A 102 -1.18 23.76 -8.51
C SER A 102 -1.13 23.23 -9.93
N HIS A 103 -0.50 22.07 -10.16
CA HIS A 103 -0.14 21.55 -11.48
C HIS A 103 0.72 22.55 -12.29
N PRO A 104 1.97 22.81 -11.86
CA PRO A 104 2.83 23.78 -12.51
C PRO A 104 3.23 23.37 -13.94
N SER A 105 3.36 24.36 -14.83
CA SER A 105 3.84 24.17 -16.21
C SER A 105 5.37 24.04 -16.34
N GLY A 106 6.08 23.81 -15.24
CA GLY A 106 7.54 23.70 -15.17
C GLY A 106 7.97 23.07 -13.84
N THR A 107 9.22 23.30 -13.41
CA THR A 107 9.73 22.73 -12.16
C THR A 107 8.81 23.06 -10.99
N MET A 108 8.23 22.01 -10.40
CA MET A 108 7.38 22.13 -9.22
C MET A 108 8.17 22.70 -8.05
N ALA A 109 7.61 23.70 -7.39
CA ALA A 109 8.22 24.30 -6.21
C ALA A 109 8.29 23.28 -5.07
N GLY A 110 9.43 23.21 -4.38
CA GLY A 110 9.66 22.17 -3.36
C GLY A 110 8.66 22.17 -2.19
N ASN A 111 7.98 23.29 -1.92
CA ASN A 111 6.92 23.36 -0.93
C ASN A 111 5.67 22.55 -1.34
N GLU A 112 5.37 22.43 -2.64
CA GLU A 112 4.20 21.68 -3.13
C GLU A 112 4.35 20.17 -2.91
N ILE A 113 5.59 19.65 -2.85
CA ILE A 113 5.87 18.24 -2.57
C ILE A 113 5.27 17.84 -1.20
N GLY A 114 5.51 18.64 -0.17
CA GLY A 114 5.02 18.37 1.19
C GLY A 114 3.58 18.79 1.42
N SER A 115 3.17 19.96 0.90
CA SER A 115 1.84 20.53 1.18
C SER A 115 0.70 19.79 0.49
N SER A 116 0.88 19.33 -0.75
CA SER A 116 -0.10 18.45 -1.41
C SER A 116 -0.31 17.13 -0.68
N LYS A 117 0.77 16.47 -0.23
CA LYS A 117 0.70 15.29 0.64
C LYS A 117 -0.01 15.58 1.96
N GLY A 118 0.30 16.70 2.60
CA GLY A 118 -0.35 17.15 3.83
C GLY A 118 -1.86 17.32 3.65
N THR A 119 -2.26 18.00 2.56
CA THR A 119 -3.67 18.22 2.22
C THR A 119 -4.40 16.90 1.97
N ILE A 120 -3.83 16.00 1.17
CA ILE A 120 -4.42 14.67 0.92
C ILE A 120 -4.56 13.91 2.23
N ASN A 121 -3.52 13.83 3.07
CA ASN A 121 -3.58 13.11 4.34
C ASN A 121 -4.59 13.71 5.33
N GLN A 122 -4.84 15.02 5.26
CA GLN A 122 -5.87 15.67 6.07
C GLN A 122 -7.29 15.33 5.59
N LYS A 123 -7.51 15.28 4.27
CA LYS A 123 -8.84 15.12 3.66
C LYS A 123 -9.23 13.66 3.40
N ILE A 124 -8.23 12.80 3.20
CA ILE A 124 -8.35 11.40 2.81
C ILE A 124 -7.54 10.56 3.79
N GLN A 125 -8.26 9.76 4.56
CA GLN A 125 -7.68 8.78 5.44
C GLN A 125 -7.45 7.49 4.65
N GLN A 126 -6.22 7.29 4.21
CA GLN A 126 -5.81 6.07 3.54
C GLN A 126 -4.71 5.37 4.33
N LYS A 127 -4.70 4.05 4.21
CA LYS A 127 -3.92 3.13 5.04
C LYS A 127 -2.42 3.44 5.11
N TYR A 128 -1.81 3.79 3.99
CA TYR A 128 -0.39 4.13 3.92
C TYR A 128 -0.14 5.64 3.93
N GLY A 129 -1.19 6.47 4.02
CA GLY A 129 -1.11 7.88 3.66
C GLY A 129 -0.76 8.09 2.19
N CYS A 130 -0.51 9.34 1.80
CA CYS A 130 -0.05 9.71 0.47
C CYS A 130 1.45 9.35 0.33
N ILE A 131 1.72 8.29 -0.43
CA ILE A 131 3.08 7.71 -0.61
C ILE A 131 3.59 7.77 -2.04
N THR A 132 2.76 8.22 -2.98
CA THR A 132 3.12 8.41 -4.40
C THR A 132 3.00 9.89 -4.77
N LEU A 133 3.98 10.40 -5.51
CA LEU A 133 3.95 11.70 -6.16
C LEU A 133 4.08 11.53 -7.67
N ALA A 134 3.14 12.10 -8.38
CA ALA A 134 3.11 12.20 -9.82
C ALA A 134 3.55 13.59 -10.28
N TYR A 135 4.47 13.70 -11.24
CA TYR A 135 4.93 15.01 -11.70
C TYR A 135 4.06 15.55 -12.83
N PRO A 136 3.42 16.72 -12.65
CA PRO A 136 2.82 17.49 -13.74
C PRO A 136 3.83 17.68 -14.86
N ASN A 137 3.38 17.49 -16.09
CA ASN A 137 4.19 17.61 -17.31
C ASN A 137 5.47 16.77 -17.34
N CYS A 138 5.58 15.74 -16.49
CA CYS A 138 6.78 14.90 -16.36
C CYS A 138 8.03 15.68 -15.89
N ASP A 139 7.83 16.82 -15.23
CA ASP A 139 8.90 17.70 -14.74
C ASP A 139 9.26 17.38 -13.29
N SER A 140 10.36 16.65 -13.13
CA SER A 140 10.84 16.23 -11.80
C SER A 140 11.25 17.46 -10.97
N PRO A 141 10.78 17.58 -9.71
CA PRO A 141 11.21 18.64 -8.81
C PRO A 141 12.57 18.36 -8.14
N GLY A 142 13.19 17.21 -8.41
CA GLY A 142 14.46 16.79 -7.83
C GLY A 142 14.33 15.62 -6.85
N ASP A 143 15.16 14.60 -7.06
CA ASP A 143 15.00 13.28 -6.44
C ASP A 143 15.03 13.30 -4.91
N SER A 144 15.93 14.09 -4.31
CA SER A 144 16.13 14.12 -2.85
C SER A 144 14.86 14.52 -2.10
N GLN A 145 14.15 15.55 -2.57
CA GLN A 145 12.93 16.02 -1.90
C GLN A 145 11.79 15.01 -2.05
N VAL A 146 11.71 14.34 -3.20
CA VAL A 146 10.71 13.31 -3.44
C VAL A 146 10.96 12.12 -2.52
N LEU A 147 12.18 11.61 -2.47
CA LEU A 147 12.53 10.41 -1.68
C LEU A 147 12.53 10.65 -0.17
N GLN A 148 12.47 11.89 0.30
CA GLN A 148 12.23 12.23 1.71
C GLN A 148 10.74 12.24 2.08
N ASN A 149 9.85 12.32 1.11
CA ASN A 149 8.42 12.50 1.33
C ASN A 149 7.56 11.35 0.80
N TYR A 150 8.04 10.61 -0.20
CA TYR A 150 7.26 9.62 -0.93
C TYR A 150 8.05 8.32 -1.13
N VAL A 151 7.34 7.20 -1.16
CA VAL A 151 7.92 5.88 -1.46
C VAL A 151 8.33 5.82 -2.94
N VAL A 152 7.55 6.45 -3.81
CA VAL A 152 7.79 6.49 -5.25
C VAL A 152 7.36 7.83 -5.86
N GLY A 153 8.24 8.38 -6.68
CA GLY A 153 7.95 9.47 -7.61
C GLY A 153 7.75 8.90 -9.01
N ARG A 154 6.67 9.30 -9.67
CA ARG A 154 6.29 8.82 -10.99
C ARG A 154 6.48 9.90 -12.04
N ILE A 155 7.17 9.51 -13.09
CA ILE A 155 7.36 10.28 -14.31
C ILE A 155 6.59 9.63 -15.47
N CYS A 156 6.66 10.22 -16.66
CA CYS A 156 6.04 9.66 -17.86
C CYS A 156 6.89 8.52 -18.44
N ASN A 157 6.76 8.26 -19.74
CA ASN A 157 7.45 7.17 -20.41
C ASN A 157 8.95 7.22 -20.12
N GLY A 158 9.50 6.10 -19.66
CA GLY A 158 10.94 5.98 -19.42
C GLY A 158 11.71 6.16 -20.72
N SER A 159 11.17 5.64 -21.82
CA SER A 159 11.77 5.73 -23.16
C SER A 159 11.98 7.16 -23.65
N TRP A 160 11.17 8.14 -23.21
CA TRP A 160 11.34 9.55 -23.59
C TRP A 160 12.63 10.18 -23.03
N LYS A 161 13.17 9.62 -21.94
CA LYS A 161 14.44 10.06 -21.33
C LYS A 161 15.52 8.97 -21.42
N GLY A 162 15.41 8.05 -22.38
CA GLY A 162 16.38 6.97 -22.61
C GLY A 162 16.33 5.81 -21.61
N GLY A 163 15.30 5.73 -20.77
CA GLY A 163 15.05 4.65 -19.82
C GLY A 163 14.13 3.56 -20.37
N SER A 164 13.72 2.63 -19.49
CA SER A 164 12.79 1.55 -19.83
C SER A 164 11.35 1.90 -19.44
N ASP A 165 10.40 1.57 -20.30
CA ASP A 165 8.96 1.64 -19.99
C ASP A 165 8.47 0.43 -19.17
N ILE A 166 9.24 -0.68 -19.18
CA ILE A 166 9.03 -1.84 -18.32
C ILE A 166 10.08 -1.80 -17.22
N MET A 167 9.66 -1.55 -15.98
CA MET A 167 10.54 -1.57 -14.82
C MET A 167 10.92 -3.01 -14.47
N GLY A 168 12.13 -3.19 -13.94
CA GLY A 168 12.62 -4.51 -13.56
C GLY A 168 11.92 -5.06 -12.31
N LYS A 169 12.15 -6.36 -12.04
CA LYS A 169 11.66 -7.04 -10.83
C LYS A 169 12.05 -6.36 -9.50
N ASP A 170 13.13 -5.59 -9.51
CA ASP A 170 13.67 -4.89 -8.34
C ASP A 170 13.32 -3.39 -8.32
N GLY A 171 12.39 -2.97 -9.19
CA GLY A 171 11.91 -1.59 -9.34
C GLY A 171 12.62 -0.80 -10.45
N PRO A 172 12.33 0.52 -10.55
CA PRO A 172 13.09 1.43 -11.42
C PRO A 172 14.51 1.65 -10.88
N ASN A 173 15.42 2.09 -11.74
CA ASN A 173 16.77 2.50 -11.33
C ASN A 173 16.75 3.75 -10.43
N ASN A 174 15.73 4.60 -10.59
CA ASN A 174 15.50 5.78 -9.78
C ASN A 174 14.06 5.75 -9.24
N TRP A 175 13.90 5.64 -7.92
CA TRP A 175 12.59 5.61 -7.27
C TRP A 175 11.87 6.96 -7.29
N ALA A 176 12.57 8.06 -7.60
CA ALA A 176 11.96 9.34 -7.90
C ALA A 176 11.58 9.49 -9.38
N ALA A 177 11.76 8.46 -10.22
CA ALA A 177 11.43 8.51 -11.63
C ALA A 177 10.95 7.15 -12.13
N ALA A 178 9.99 6.54 -11.42
CA ALA A 178 9.29 5.36 -11.89
C ALA A 178 8.53 5.72 -13.18
N SER A 179 8.73 4.95 -14.25
CA SER A 179 8.12 5.22 -15.55
C SER A 179 6.65 4.79 -15.58
N ALA A 180 5.83 5.54 -16.31
CA ALA A 180 4.48 5.16 -16.67
C ALA A 180 4.20 5.53 -18.13
N LEU A 181 3.66 4.58 -18.89
CA LEU A 181 3.31 4.76 -20.29
C LEU A 181 2.06 5.63 -20.40
N MET A 182 2.19 6.82 -21.01
CA MET A 182 1.03 7.64 -21.35
C MET A 182 0.07 6.87 -22.25
N THR A 183 -1.22 7.00 -22.00
CA THR A 183 -2.30 6.38 -22.76
C THR A 183 -3.03 7.39 -23.64
N GLY A 184 -3.84 6.92 -24.59
CA GLY A 184 -4.57 7.78 -25.52
C GLY A 184 -3.78 8.10 -26.80
N ASN A 185 -4.15 9.18 -27.50
CA ASN A 185 -3.64 9.48 -28.83
C ASN A 185 -2.19 10.02 -28.88
N GLN A 186 -1.67 10.57 -27.78
CA GLN A 186 -0.27 10.96 -27.63
C GLN A 186 0.60 9.83 -27.05
N GLY A 187 -0.02 8.71 -26.70
CA GLY A 187 0.60 7.60 -26.00
C GLY A 187 0.28 6.26 -26.63
N THR A 188 0.14 5.23 -25.80
CA THR A 188 -0.21 3.88 -26.24
C THR A 188 -1.70 3.59 -26.06
N SER A 189 -2.27 2.87 -27.03
CA SER A 189 -3.53 2.15 -26.87
C SER A 189 -3.31 0.63 -26.72
N ASP A 190 -2.06 0.16 -26.85
CA ASP A 190 -1.70 -1.26 -26.76
C ASP A 190 -1.37 -1.67 -25.31
N PHE A 191 -2.38 -1.64 -24.45
CA PHE A 191 -2.23 -2.10 -23.07
C PHE A 191 -1.81 -3.57 -23.00
N LYS A 192 -2.41 -4.42 -23.86
CA LYS A 192 -2.18 -5.86 -23.89
C LYS A 192 -0.72 -6.19 -24.22
N GLY A 193 -0.18 -5.63 -25.29
CA GLY A 193 1.21 -5.87 -25.69
C GLY A 193 2.20 -5.41 -24.62
N ASN A 194 1.93 -4.28 -23.95
CA ASN A 194 2.78 -3.81 -22.85
C ASN A 194 2.71 -4.70 -21.60
N MET A 195 1.52 -5.21 -21.24
CA MET A 195 1.39 -6.23 -20.20
C MET A 195 2.10 -7.54 -20.57
N GLN A 196 2.03 -7.97 -21.83
CA GLN A 196 2.75 -9.16 -22.31
C GLN A 196 4.26 -8.97 -22.22
N LYS A 197 4.79 -7.79 -22.56
CA LYS A 197 6.22 -7.46 -22.38
C LYS A 197 6.61 -7.56 -20.91
N ALA A 198 5.81 -6.99 -20.00
CA ALA A 198 6.06 -7.08 -18.56
C ALA A 198 6.09 -8.55 -18.09
N VAL A 199 5.12 -9.38 -18.50
CA VAL A 199 5.10 -10.82 -18.18
C VAL A 199 6.35 -11.54 -18.72
N ASN A 200 6.72 -11.30 -19.97
CA ASN A 200 7.88 -11.95 -20.59
C ASN A 200 9.20 -11.54 -19.93
N GLN A 201 9.30 -10.30 -19.44
CA GLN A 201 10.49 -9.77 -18.78
C GLN A 201 10.49 -10.01 -17.26
N GLY A 202 9.40 -10.52 -16.69
CA GLY A 202 9.21 -10.63 -15.25
C GLY A 202 9.13 -9.27 -14.53
N GLY A 203 8.72 -8.22 -15.24
CA GLY A 203 8.82 -6.82 -14.83
C GLY A 203 7.51 -6.19 -14.34
N TRP A 204 7.53 -4.87 -14.25
CA TRP A 204 6.41 -4.02 -13.85
C TRP A 204 6.14 -2.96 -14.93
N VAL A 205 4.90 -2.88 -15.40
CA VAL A 205 4.45 -1.81 -16.28
C VAL A 205 3.44 -0.92 -15.57
N ALA A 206 3.56 0.39 -15.74
CA ALA A 206 2.56 1.34 -15.29
C ALA A 206 1.98 2.12 -16.48
N PHE A 207 0.71 2.51 -16.37
CA PHE A 207 -0.01 3.31 -17.35
C PHE A 207 -0.43 4.63 -16.73
N LEU A 208 -0.23 5.73 -17.45
CA LEU A 208 -0.62 7.09 -17.09
C LEU A 208 -1.78 7.52 -17.98
N THR A 209 -2.91 7.86 -17.37
CA THR A 209 -4.16 8.20 -18.06
C THR A 209 -4.69 9.56 -17.62
N HIS A 210 -4.98 10.45 -18.58
CA HIS A 210 -5.79 11.64 -18.34
C HIS A 210 -7.18 11.41 -18.92
N GLY A 211 -8.20 11.31 -18.07
CA GLY A 211 -9.60 11.24 -18.49
C GLY A 211 -9.96 10.20 -19.57
N PHE A 212 -11.16 10.36 -20.14
CA PHE A 212 -11.68 9.46 -21.17
C PHE A 212 -12.32 10.21 -22.33
N GLN A 213 -12.24 9.63 -23.54
CA GLN A 213 -12.74 10.26 -24.76
C GLN A 213 -14.25 10.54 -24.68
N GLY A 214 -14.64 11.78 -24.98
CA GLY A 214 -16.04 12.22 -24.96
C GLY A 214 -16.67 12.24 -23.57
N LYS A 215 -15.86 12.32 -22.50
CA LYS A 215 -16.31 12.39 -21.11
C LYS A 215 -15.94 13.73 -20.48
N THR A 216 -16.47 13.97 -19.28
CA THR A 216 -16.19 15.19 -18.53
C THR A 216 -14.80 15.11 -17.91
N ASN A 217 -13.81 15.65 -18.65
CA ASN A 217 -12.39 15.64 -18.26
C ASN A 217 -11.93 16.95 -17.60
N GLY A 218 -12.71 18.04 -17.71
CA GLY A 218 -12.29 19.35 -17.21
C GLY A 218 -10.94 19.78 -17.80
N PHE A 219 -9.95 19.99 -16.95
CA PHE A 219 -8.58 20.36 -17.37
C PHE A 219 -7.74 19.16 -17.83
N ALA A 220 -8.16 17.93 -17.52
CA ALA A 220 -7.43 16.68 -17.81
C ALA A 220 -7.70 16.15 -19.22
N ASP A 221 -7.73 17.02 -20.24
CA ASP A 221 -8.13 16.66 -21.60
C ASP A 221 -6.95 16.38 -22.54
N TYR A 222 -5.74 16.24 -21.99
CA TYR A 222 -4.56 15.89 -22.77
C TYR A 222 -4.44 14.37 -22.98
N SER A 223 -4.58 13.92 -24.24
CA SER A 223 -4.52 12.51 -24.61
C SER A 223 -5.57 11.62 -23.91
N PRO A 224 -6.88 11.95 -24.03
CA PRO A 224 -7.93 11.17 -23.39
C PRO A 224 -7.97 9.74 -23.91
N THR A 225 -8.19 8.81 -23.00
CA THR A 225 -8.11 7.38 -23.29
C THR A 225 -9.45 6.82 -23.76
N ASP A 226 -9.42 5.89 -24.71
CA ASP A 226 -10.61 5.13 -25.10
C ASP A 226 -11.00 4.18 -23.95
N ALA A 227 -12.21 4.38 -23.41
CA ALA A 227 -12.74 3.58 -22.32
C ALA A 227 -12.84 2.09 -22.68
N SER A 228 -13.10 1.74 -23.94
CA SER A 228 -13.18 0.37 -24.43
C SER A 228 -11.80 -0.30 -24.44
N ALA A 229 -10.75 0.45 -24.79
CA ALA A 229 -9.38 -0.04 -24.73
C ALA A 229 -8.94 -0.30 -23.27
N MET A 230 -9.28 0.61 -22.35
CA MET A 230 -9.05 0.43 -20.92
C MET A 230 -9.80 -0.81 -20.40
N GLU A 231 -11.09 -0.94 -20.70
CA GLU A 231 -11.89 -2.08 -20.26
C GLU A 231 -11.36 -3.41 -20.81
N GLY A 232 -11.01 -3.46 -22.11
CA GLY A 232 -10.40 -4.64 -22.72
C GLY A 232 -9.07 -5.03 -22.06
N SER A 233 -8.31 -4.05 -21.57
CA SER A 233 -7.08 -4.31 -20.82
C SER A 233 -7.34 -4.96 -19.46
N LEU A 234 -8.36 -4.50 -18.72
CA LEU A 234 -8.74 -5.08 -17.43
C LEU A 234 -9.30 -6.50 -17.61
N GLN A 235 -10.08 -6.72 -18.68
CA GLN A 235 -10.55 -8.05 -19.04
C GLN A 235 -9.37 -9.00 -19.35
N TYR A 236 -8.38 -8.54 -20.11
CA TYR A 236 -7.18 -9.32 -20.40
C TYR A 236 -6.39 -9.64 -19.12
N ALA A 237 -6.22 -8.66 -18.22
CA ALA A 237 -5.56 -8.87 -16.94
C ALA A 237 -6.29 -9.95 -16.11
N GLN A 238 -7.63 -9.89 -16.04
CA GLN A 238 -8.45 -10.86 -15.32
C GLN A 238 -8.33 -12.28 -15.92
N GLN A 239 -8.30 -12.41 -17.24
CA GLN A 239 -8.08 -13.70 -17.91
C GLN A 239 -6.69 -14.28 -17.64
N ASN A 240 -5.72 -13.43 -17.28
CA ASN A 240 -4.33 -13.80 -17.01
C ASN A 240 -3.94 -13.51 -15.56
N ASP A 241 -4.90 -13.49 -14.63
CA ASP A 241 -4.68 -13.07 -13.24
C ASP A 241 -3.66 -13.96 -12.51
N LYS A 242 -3.48 -15.21 -12.97
CA LYS A 242 -2.41 -16.12 -12.49
C LYS A 242 -1.00 -15.64 -12.81
N ASP A 243 -0.82 -14.80 -13.83
CA ASP A 243 0.48 -14.28 -14.28
C ASP A 243 0.64 -12.78 -14.02
N ILE A 244 -0.46 -12.03 -13.87
CA ILE A 244 -0.46 -10.55 -13.80
C ILE A 244 -1.00 -10.06 -12.45
N TRP A 245 -0.19 -9.30 -11.73
CA TRP A 245 -0.58 -8.65 -10.48
C TRP A 245 -0.96 -7.20 -10.75
N VAL A 246 -2.26 -6.90 -10.82
CA VAL A 246 -2.73 -5.51 -10.93
C VAL A 246 -2.86 -4.88 -9.54
N ALA A 247 -2.14 -3.80 -9.28
CA ALA A 247 -2.19 -3.08 -8.01
C ALA A 247 -1.84 -1.59 -8.15
N PRO A 248 -2.26 -0.75 -7.20
CA PRO A 248 -1.84 0.65 -7.13
C PRO A 248 -0.32 0.78 -7.12
N MET A 249 0.18 1.85 -7.73
CA MET A 249 1.62 2.09 -7.90
C MET A 249 2.37 2.14 -6.57
N GLY A 250 1.85 2.85 -5.57
CA GLY A 250 2.48 2.90 -4.25
C GLY A 250 2.55 1.54 -3.57
N HIS A 251 1.55 0.68 -3.80
CA HIS A 251 1.52 -0.68 -3.26
C HIS A 251 2.57 -1.59 -3.93
N VAL A 252 2.72 -1.51 -5.26
CA VAL A 252 3.77 -2.26 -5.97
C VAL A 252 5.16 -1.78 -5.52
N ALA A 253 5.36 -0.47 -5.38
CA ALA A 253 6.62 0.11 -4.91
C ALA A 253 6.97 -0.36 -3.48
N MET A 254 5.99 -0.31 -2.57
CA MET A 254 6.10 -0.84 -1.20
C MET A 254 6.50 -2.32 -1.20
N TYR A 255 5.76 -3.17 -1.92
CA TYR A 255 6.04 -4.61 -2.01
C TYR A 255 7.46 -4.89 -2.50
N ILE A 256 7.92 -4.20 -3.55
CA ILE A 256 9.28 -4.40 -4.08
C ILE A 256 10.32 -4.03 -3.01
N LYS A 257 10.18 -2.87 -2.35
CA LYS A 257 11.12 -2.41 -1.32
C LYS A 257 11.13 -3.36 -0.13
N GLU A 258 9.94 -3.74 0.37
CA GLU A 258 9.76 -4.71 1.46
C GLU A 258 10.39 -6.05 1.13
N ARG A 259 10.00 -6.68 0.02
CA ARG A 259 10.55 -7.95 -0.45
C ARG A 259 12.08 -7.94 -0.49
N LYS A 260 12.68 -6.87 -1.02
CA LYS A 260 14.14 -6.76 -1.13
C LYS A 260 14.84 -6.63 0.21
N ALA A 261 14.20 -6.01 1.19
CA ALA A 261 14.74 -5.85 2.54
C ALA A 261 14.40 -7.05 3.45
N SER A 262 13.40 -7.85 3.09
CA SER A 262 12.89 -8.92 3.91
C SER A 262 13.77 -10.18 3.91
N LYS A 263 13.79 -10.86 5.05
CA LYS A 263 14.34 -12.20 5.26
C LYS A 263 13.27 -13.10 5.86
N ALA A 264 13.18 -14.33 5.36
CA ALA A 264 12.32 -15.38 5.90
C ALA A 264 13.19 -16.48 6.51
N GLU A 265 13.26 -16.54 7.83
CA GLU A 265 14.05 -17.54 8.56
C GLU A 265 13.15 -18.68 9.04
N VAL A 266 13.46 -19.90 8.63
CA VAL A 266 12.66 -21.09 8.93
C VAL A 266 13.29 -21.87 10.09
N SER A 267 12.46 -22.30 11.02
CA SER A 267 12.84 -23.21 12.11
C SER A 267 11.77 -24.29 12.27
N ASN A 268 12.19 -25.51 12.60
CA ASN A 268 11.28 -26.64 12.76
C ASN A 268 11.36 -27.17 14.20
N SER A 269 10.21 -27.47 14.78
CA SER A 269 10.09 -28.11 16.10
C SER A 269 8.96 -29.13 16.07
N GLY A 270 9.31 -30.42 16.11
CA GLY A 270 8.34 -31.50 15.94
C GLY A 270 7.63 -31.43 14.59
N SER A 271 6.29 -31.39 14.60
CA SER A 271 5.43 -31.26 13.42
C SER A 271 5.12 -29.81 13.03
N THR A 272 5.76 -28.84 13.68
CA THR A 272 5.48 -27.41 13.50
C THR A 272 6.66 -26.73 12.83
N THR A 273 6.36 -25.93 11.81
CA THR A 273 7.32 -25.05 11.15
C THR A 273 7.02 -23.61 11.53
N THR A 274 8.02 -22.89 12.03
CA THR A 274 7.94 -21.47 12.37
C THR A 274 8.78 -20.66 11.39
N VAL A 275 8.20 -19.60 10.84
CA VAL A 275 8.87 -18.66 9.92
C VAL A 275 8.91 -17.28 10.55
N LYS A 276 10.11 -16.70 10.65
CA LYS A 276 10.30 -15.29 11.03
C LYS A 276 10.50 -14.46 9.77
N LEU A 277 9.50 -13.64 9.44
CA LEU A 277 9.56 -12.70 8.32
C LEU A 277 9.87 -11.30 8.84
N THR A 278 11.05 -10.79 8.54
CA THR A 278 11.53 -9.51 9.08
C THR A 278 12.20 -8.65 8.02
N HIS A 279 12.19 -7.32 8.20
CA HIS A 279 13.04 -6.38 7.46
C HIS A 279 13.49 -5.24 8.37
N ASN A 280 14.50 -4.48 7.94
CA ASN A 280 15.07 -3.35 8.67
C ASN A 280 14.80 -1.97 8.03
N ILE A 281 13.88 -1.88 7.06
CA ILE A 281 13.46 -0.59 6.52
C ILE A 281 12.94 0.30 7.66
N ALA A 282 13.54 1.48 7.79
CA ALA A 282 13.14 2.49 8.75
C ALA A 282 13.22 3.86 8.06
N ASP A 283 12.05 4.40 7.68
CA ASP A 283 11.91 5.78 7.25
C ASP A 283 10.66 6.41 7.91
N ASN A 284 10.44 7.69 7.66
CA ASN A 284 9.29 8.45 8.17
C ASN A 284 8.13 8.50 7.14
N ILE A 285 8.19 7.70 6.08
CA ILE A 285 7.28 7.75 4.94
C ILE A 285 6.22 6.66 5.07
N SER A 286 6.63 5.44 5.37
CA SER A 286 5.73 4.28 5.51
C SER A 286 6.22 3.30 6.56
N LYS A 287 5.28 2.54 7.15
CA LYS A 287 5.60 1.44 8.06
C LYS A 287 6.08 0.18 7.35
N TYR A 288 5.90 0.10 6.03
CA TYR A 288 6.25 -1.06 5.22
C TYR A 288 5.64 -2.35 5.77
N ASP A 289 4.31 -2.37 5.87
CA ASP A 289 3.52 -3.49 6.36
C ASP A 289 2.61 -4.07 5.25
N TYR A 290 3.11 -4.08 4.00
CA TYR A 290 2.40 -4.68 2.88
C TYR A 290 2.59 -6.20 2.89
N PRO A 291 1.51 -7.02 2.81
CA PRO A 291 1.66 -8.47 2.81
C PRO A 291 2.54 -8.99 1.68
N LEU A 292 3.55 -9.79 2.04
CA LEU A 292 4.41 -10.50 1.09
C LEU A 292 3.89 -11.92 0.90
N SER A 293 3.96 -12.43 -0.34
CA SER A 293 3.58 -13.82 -0.62
C SER A 293 4.76 -14.74 -0.40
N LEU A 294 4.56 -15.80 0.38
CA LEU A 294 5.56 -16.81 0.70
C LEU A 294 5.12 -18.18 0.24
N LYS A 295 6.10 -19.03 -0.06
CA LYS A 295 5.93 -20.48 -0.10
C LYS A 295 6.96 -21.12 0.80
N VAL A 296 6.54 -22.09 1.60
CA VAL A 296 7.39 -22.78 2.58
C VAL A 296 7.25 -24.27 2.34
N LYS A 297 8.39 -24.98 2.27
CA LYS A 297 8.39 -26.42 2.01
C LYS A 297 7.64 -27.15 3.13
N THR A 298 6.80 -28.10 2.77
CA THR A 298 6.01 -28.87 3.75
C THR A 298 5.74 -30.29 3.27
N SER A 299 5.68 -31.23 4.21
CA SER A 299 5.21 -32.60 3.99
C SER A 299 3.75 -32.80 4.43
N LEU A 300 3.12 -31.77 4.98
CA LEU A 300 1.74 -31.83 5.44
C LEU A 300 0.79 -31.93 4.25
N SER A 301 -0.24 -32.76 4.36
CA SER A 301 -1.36 -32.81 3.41
C SER A 301 -2.39 -31.71 3.68
N LYS A 302 -2.44 -31.21 4.92
CA LYS A 302 -3.25 -30.07 5.37
C LYS A 302 -2.50 -29.30 6.45
N ALA A 303 -2.56 -27.97 6.40
CA ALA A 303 -1.91 -27.12 7.38
C ALA A 303 -2.78 -25.92 7.76
N GLU A 304 -2.77 -25.58 9.03
CA GLU A 304 -3.21 -24.28 9.53
C GLU A 304 -2.00 -23.35 9.59
N VAL A 305 -2.16 -22.16 9.02
CA VAL A 305 -1.14 -21.11 9.02
C VAL A 305 -1.67 -19.94 9.83
N THR A 306 -0.89 -19.51 10.82
CA THR A 306 -1.20 -18.31 11.61
C THR A 306 0.00 -17.38 11.63
N GLN A 307 -0.23 -16.09 11.85
CA GLN A 307 0.82 -15.12 12.17
C GLN A 307 0.37 -14.32 13.37
N ALA A 308 1.19 -14.25 14.42
CA ALA A 308 0.81 -13.63 15.70
C ALA A 308 -0.61 -14.02 16.15
N GLY A 309 -0.94 -15.31 16.03
CA GLY A 309 -2.24 -15.89 16.37
C GLY A 309 -3.37 -15.67 15.37
N ALA A 310 -3.25 -14.75 14.41
CA ALA A 310 -4.31 -14.55 13.41
C ALA A 310 -4.19 -15.55 12.26
N LYS A 311 -5.32 -16.13 11.86
CA LYS A 311 -5.38 -17.14 10.80
C LYS A 311 -5.12 -16.51 9.43
N LEU A 312 -4.13 -17.05 8.72
CA LEU A 312 -3.78 -16.69 7.36
C LEU A 312 -4.45 -17.62 6.35
N GLU A 313 -4.72 -17.08 5.17
CA GLU A 313 -5.13 -17.91 4.03
C GLU A 313 -3.94 -18.65 3.47
N SER A 314 -4.13 -19.96 3.30
CA SER A 314 -3.07 -20.84 2.83
C SER A 314 -3.58 -21.87 1.83
N LYS A 315 -2.68 -22.29 0.94
CA LYS A 315 -2.89 -23.39 0.00
C LYS A 315 -1.68 -24.31 0.03
N ILE A 316 -1.88 -25.61 0.07
CA ILE A 316 -0.81 -26.59 -0.15
C ILE A 316 -0.83 -27.04 -1.60
N ASP A 317 0.32 -27.00 -2.25
CA ASP A 317 0.52 -27.45 -3.63
C ASP A 317 1.99 -27.82 -3.87
N GLY A 318 2.25 -28.88 -4.63
CA GLY A 318 3.61 -29.26 -5.03
C GLY A 318 4.65 -29.43 -3.91
N GLY A 319 4.24 -29.79 -2.69
CA GLY A 319 5.12 -29.92 -1.52
C GLY A 319 5.46 -28.60 -0.83
N TYR A 320 4.68 -27.55 -1.08
CA TYR A 320 4.80 -26.24 -0.43
C TYR A 320 3.45 -25.80 0.12
N VAL A 321 3.48 -25.02 1.21
CA VAL A 321 2.35 -24.21 1.67
C VAL A 321 2.59 -22.77 1.23
N TYR A 322 1.59 -22.17 0.58
CA TYR A 322 1.57 -20.81 0.05
C TYR A 322 0.67 -19.95 0.93
N PHE A 323 1.10 -18.74 1.29
CA PHE A 323 0.29 -17.78 2.07
C PHE A 323 0.85 -16.36 1.93
N ASP A 324 0.05 -15.36 2.29
CA ASP A 324 0.49 -13.97 2.42
C ASP A 324 0.74 -13.65 3.90
N ALA A 325 1.88 -13.06 4.25
CA ALA A 325 2.22 -12.65 5.61
C ALA A 325 2.84 -11.25 5.66
N VAL A 326 2.68 -10.57 6.79
CA VAL A 326 3.15 -9.19 6.97
C VAL A 326 4.52 -9.20 7.65
N PRO A 327 5.56 -8.61 7.06
CA PRO A 327 6.86 -8.51 7.71
C PRO A 327 6.77 -7.81 9.08
N ASN A 328 7.62 -8.24 10.02
CA ASN A 328 7.69 -7.70 11.38
C ASN A 328 6.39 -7.82 12.23
N ALA A 329 5.36 -8.52 11.74
CA ALA A 329 4.09 -8.71 12.45
C ALA A 329 4.07 -9.93 13.40
N GLY A 330 5.24 -10.45 13.77
CA GLY A 330 5.41 -11.63 14.62
C GLY A 330 5.59 -12.93 13.85
N ASP A 331 5.81 -14.01 14.60
CA ASP A 331 6.11 -15.34 14.08
C ASP A 331 4.93 -15.90 13.28
N ILE A 332 5.25 -16.51 12.13
CA ILE A 332 4.32 -17.29 11.33
C ILE A 332 4.46 -18.75 11.76
N VAL A 333 3.35 -19.40 12.09
CA VAL A 333 3.32 -20.80 12.54
C VAL A 333 2.51 -21.63 11.54
N ILE A 334 3.13 -22.70 11.04
CA ILE A 334 2.54 -23.69 10.14
C ILE A 334 2.48 -25.01 10.89
N ALA A 335 1.27 -25.53 11.11
CA ALA A 335 1.05 -26.80 11.82
C ALA A 335 -0.03 -27.63 11.12
N GLY A 336 -0.06 -28.95 11.36
CA GLY A 336 -1.16 -29.80 10.89
C GLY A 336 -2.51 -29.32 11.46
N GLU A 337 -3.60 -29.48 10.70
CA GLU A 337 -4.95 -29.12 11.17
C GLU A 337 -5.25 -29.79 12.53
N GLY A 338 -5.68 -28.99 13.52
CA GLY A 338 -5.97 -29.46 14.88
C GLY A 338 -4.77 -29.52 15.85
N ALA A 339 -3.56 -29.21 15.39
CA ALA A 339 -2.35 -29.11 16.22
C ALA A 339 -1.86 -27.66 16.43
N GLY A 340 -2.53 -26.67 15.83
CA GLY A 340 -2.24 -25.25 16.02
C GLY A 340 -2.74 -24.72 17.38
N PRO A 341 -2.24 -23.56 17.85
CA PRO A 341 -2.81 -22.89 19.01
C PRO A 341 -4.31 -22.66 18.79
N SER A 342 -5.15 -22.94 19.80
CA SER A 342 -6.59 -22.64 19.72
C SER A 342 -6.81 -21.17 19.33
N PRO A 343 -7.83 -20.85 18.52
CA PRO A 343 -8.22 -19.47 18.28
C PRO A 343 -8.40 -18.74 19.62
N GLU A 344 -7.96 -17.48 19.72
CA GLU A 344 -8.25 -16.66 20.89
C GLU A 344 -9.76 -16.77 21.21
N SER A 345 -10.08 -17.40 22.34
CA SER A 345 -11.42 -17.27 22.91
C SER A 345 -11.62 -15.78 23.17
N SER A 346 -12.69 -15.21 22.64
CA SER A 346 -13.10 -13.84 22.90
C SER A 346 -13.36 -13.65 24.39
N SER A 347 -12.31 -13.34 25.16
CA SER A 347 -12.45 -12.83 26.51
C SER A 347 -12.55 -11.33 26.39
N SER A 348 -13.79 -10.85 26.54
CA SER A 348 -14.11 -9.46 26.80
C SER A 348 -13.33 -8.99 28.03
N VAL A 349 -12.30 -8.18 27.82
CA VAL A 349 -11.67 -7.43 28.90
C VAL A 349 -12.66 -6.31 29.28
N GLU A 350 -13.34 -6.48 30.42
CA GLU A 350 -14.05 -5.37 31.06
C GLU A 350 -13.06 -4.25 31.40
N PRO A 351 -13.44 -2.97 31.19
CA PRO A 351 -12.58 -1.86 31.55
C PRO A 351 -12.37 -1.78 33.08
N PRO A 352 -11.15 -1.49 33.55
CA PRO A 352 -10.90 -1.37 34.98
C PRO A 352 -11.64 -0.16 35.56
N LYS A 353 -12.32 -0.39 36.69
CA LYS A 353 -12.97 0.64 37.51
C LYS A 353 -11.95 1.71 37.94
N SER A 354 -12.24 2.97 37.64
CA SER A 354 -11.49 4.12 38.12
C SER A 354 -11.73 4.32 39.63
N SER A 355 -10.68 4.16 40.44
CA SER A 355 -10.66 4.66 41.81
C SER A 355 -10.06 6.07 41.82
N SER A 356 -10.89 7.06 42.14
CA SER A 356 -10.49 8.44 42.41
C SER A 356 -9.76 8.53 43.75
N SER A 357 -8.57 9.13 43.77
CA SER A 357 -7.98 9.69 44.99
C SER A 357 -7.74 11.18 44.82
N GLU A 358 -8.46 11.96 45.62
CA GLU A 358 -8.33 13.40 45.78
C GLU A 358 -6.97 13.77 46.36
N ALA A 359 -6.27 14.72 45.75
CA ALA A 359 -5.13 15.38 46.35
C ALA A 359 -5.54 16.77 46.86
N LYS A 360 -5.47 16.92 48.19
CA LYS A 360 -5.79 18.12 48.97
C LYS A 360 -4.83 19.27 48.67
N SER A 361 -5.40 20.47 48.70
CA SER A 361 -4.71 21.76 48.76
C SER A 361 -3.91 21.94 50.06
N SER A 362 -2.72 22.56 49.97
CA SER A 362 -2.11 23.25 51.10
C SER A 362 -1.43 24.55 50.64
N SER A 363 -1.87 25.64 51.25
CA SER A 363 -1.34 27.01 51.19
C SER A 363 -0.05 27.17 52.00
N SER A 364 0.88 28.03 51.56
CA SER A 364 1.31 29.24 52.31
C SER A 364 2.56 29.93 51.74
N ALA A 365 2.44 31.27 51.59
CA ALA A 365 3.38 32.34 51.95
C ALA A 365 4.71 32.59 51.17
N SER A 366 4.63 33.62 50.30
CA SER A 366 5.47 34.84 50.21
C SER A 366 6.98 34.84 50.51
N ASN A 367 7.78 35.41 49.60
CA ASN A 367 8.59 36.60 49.92
C ASN A 367 8.95 37.44 48.66
N PRO A 368 9.15 38.77 48.79
CA PRO A 368 9.25 39.78 47.74
C PRO A 368 10.71 40.20 47.47
N TRP A 369 11.01 40.65 46.23
CA TRP A 369 11.92 41.76 45.84
C TRP A 369 12.32 41.66 44.34
N GLY A 370 11.65 42.45 43.48
CA GLY A 370 12.12 43.12 42.23
C GLY A 370 12.58 42.34 40.97
N PRO A 371 12.65 42.96 39.77
CA PRO A 371 11.92 44.13 39.25
C PRO A 371 10.91 43.77 38.13
N LYS A 372 9.92 44.65 37.93
CA LYS A 372 8.98 44.62 36.80
C LYS A 372 9.71 45.07 35.53
N SER A 373 9.71 44.23 34.48
CA SER A 373 9.87 44.69 33.11
C SER A 373 8.82 44.05 32.21
N SER A 374 8.11 44.92 31.53
CA SER A 374 7.05 44.65 30.56
C SER A 374 7.63 44.08 29.27
N SER A 375 7.18 42.89 28.88
CA SER A 375 7.06 42.54 27.47
C SER A 375 5.84 41.64 27.32
N SER A 376 4.74 42.21 26.82
CA SER A 376 3.56 41.47 26.41
C SER A 376 3.92 40.66 25.16
N LYS A 377 4.37 39.43 25.35
CA LYS A 377 4.18 38.39 24.33
C LYS A 377 2.78 37.87 24.58
N GLY A 378 1.84 38.23 23.71
CA GLY A 378 0.51 37.63 23.73
C GLY A 378 0.66 36.12 23.60
N GLU A 379 0.12 35.37 24.54
CA GLU A 379 -0.12 33.94 24.35
C GLU A 379 -1.08 33.80 23.17
N VAL A 380 -0.62 33.15 22.11
CA VAL A 380 -1.47 32.79 20.97
C VAL A 380 -2.35 31.65 21.41
N ASP A 381 -3.67 31.89 21.49
CA ASP A 381 -4.64 30.83 21.71
C ASP A 381 -4.80 30.01 20.41
N CYS A 382 -4.06 28.92 20.31
CA CYS A 382 -4.08 28.02 19.15
C CYS A 382 -5.44 27.33 18.92
N ASN A 383 -6.41 27.42 19.86
CA ASN A 383 -7.78 26.95 19.61
C ASN A 383 -8.60 27.97 18.80
N ALA A 384 -8.29 29.26 18.91
CA ALA A 384 -9.02 30.33 18.24
C ALA A 384 -8.49 30.62 16.81
N ASN A 385 -7.20 30.37 16.55
CA ASN A 385 -6.61 30.55 15.22
C ASN A 385 -5.57 29.46 14.90
N PRO A 386 -6.01 28.28 14.43
CA PRO A 386 -5.14 27.12 14.23
C PRO A 386 -4.17 27.24 13.04
N PHE A 387 -4.20 28.36 12.30
CA PHE A 387 -3.33 28.60 11.14
C PHE A 387 -2.13 29.51 11.45
N ASP A 388 -1.91 29.87 12.72
CA ASP A 388 -0.72 30.61 13.14
C ASP A 388 0.55 29.74 12.96
N PRO A 389 1.59 30.25 12.26
CA PRO A 389 2.85 29.51 12.04
C PRO A 389 3.53 29.03 13.34
N SER A 390 3.28 29.70 14.47
CA SER A 390 3.84 29.34 15.78
C SER A 390 3.17 28.14 16.46
N CYS A 391 1.98 27.72 16.00
CA CYS A 391 1.28 26.53 16.54
C CYS A 391 1.75 25.21 15.89
N HIS A 392 2.66 25.26 14.91
CA HIS A 392 3.19 24.07 14.21
C HIS A 392 4.31 23.40 15.01
N GLY A 393 3.95 22.68 16.07
CA GLY A 393 4.93 21.92 16.86
C GLY A 393 4.42 21.19 18.10
N MET A 394 3.15 21.37 18.50
CA MET A 394 2.58 20.63 19.63
C MET A 394 1.62 19.56 19.15
N ALA A 395 1.92 18.32 19.52
CA ALA A 395 1.08 17.16 19.29
C ALA A 395 -0.32 17.38 19.88
N ILE A 396 -1.32 17.43 19.01
CA ILE A 396 -2.71 17.27 19.41
C ILE A 396 -2.92 15.77 19.60
N ALA A 397 -2.69 15.30 20.82
CA ALA A 397 -3.00 13.94 21.24
C ALA A 397 -3.95 14.00 22.43
N ALA A 398 -5.25 13.94 22.17
CA ALA A 398 -6.24 13.26 23.00
C ALA A 398 -7.60 13.19 22.28
N GLU A 399 -8.05 11.96 22.02
CA GLU A 399 -9.46 11.57 21.90
C GLU A 399 -10.29 12.11 20.72
N LEU A 400 -9.92 11.72 19.51
CA LEU A 400 -10.91 11.30 18.51
C LEU A 400 -10.68 9.83 18.23
N GLN A 401 -11.61 8.97 18.66
CA GLN A 401 -11.52 7.53 18.41
C GLN A 401 -11.39 7.24 16.90
N ASN A 402 -10.43 6.37 16.59
CA ASN A 402 -9.95 5.94 15.28
C ASN A 402 -11.04 5.40 14.34
N ASP A 403 -11.61 6.21 13.45
CA ASP A 403 -12.73 5.70 12.65
C ASP A 403 -12.85 6.16 11.18
N PHE A 404 -11.84 6.72 10.51
CA PHE A 404 -11.97 7.11 9.08
C PHE A 404 -11.04 6.40 8.08
N GLY A 405 -10.26 5.38 8.47
CA GLY A 405 -9.30 4.69 7.58
C GLY A 405 -9.68 3.29 7.07
N LEU A 406 -10.89 2.80 7.35
CA LEU A 406 -11.30 1.45 6.97
C LEU A 406 -11.81 1.38 5.53
N SER A 407 -11.31 0.40 4.77
CA SER A 407 -11.84 0.05 3.44
C SER A 407 -12.15 -1.44 3.40
N VAL A 408 -13.27 -1.80 2.78
CA VAL A 408 -13.65 -3.20 2.57
C VAL A 408 -14.08 -3.36 1.12
N TYR A 409 -13.34 -4.18 0.37
CA TYR A 409 -13.58 -4.36 -1.07
C TYR A 409 -13.27 -5.78 -1.51
N ARG A 410 -13.74 -6.13 -2.71
CA ARG A 410 -13.40 -7.38 -3.39
C ARG A 410 -12.10 -7.21 -4.18
N SER A 411 -11.19 -8.18 -4.09
CA SER A 411 -10.03 -8.32 -5.00
C SER A 411 -10.37 -9.18 -6.23
N SER A 412 -9.53 -9.10 -7.27
CA SER A 412 -9.71 -9.85 -8.53
C SER A 412 -9.72 -11.38 -8.35
N ASP A 413 -8.98 -11.88 -7.37
CA ASP A 413 -8.95 -13.29 -6.96
C ASP A 413 -10.14 -13.69 -6.06
N ASN A 414 -11.16 -12.82 -5.92
CA ASN A 414 -12.40 -13.00 -5.17
C ASN A 414 -12.22 -13.16 -3.65
N TYR A 415 -11.23 -12.50 -3.07
CA TYR A 415 -11.12 -12.36 -1.62
C TYR A 415 -11.81 -11.07 -1.16
N ILE A 416 -12.26 -11.07 0.08
CA ILE A 416 -12.55 -9.84 0.79
C ILE A 416 -11.23 -9.27 1.26
N VAL A 417 -10.96 -8.01 0.94
CA VAL A 417 -9.82 -7.26 1.40
C VAL A 417 -10.30 -6.21 2.39
N VAL A 418 -9.75 -6.24 3.59
CA VAL A 418 -10.02 -5.27 4.65
C VAL A 418 -8.76 -4.44 4.88
N GLY A 419 -8.82 -3.16 4.51
CA GLY A 419 -7.78 -2.17 4.74
C GLY A 419 -8.01 -1.39 6.04
N GLY A 420 -6.93 -1.02 6.73
CA GLY A 420 -6.95 -0.15 7.91
C GLY A 420 -7.35 -0.83 9.23
N ALA A 421 -7.52 -2.16 9.25
CA ALA A 421 -8.05 -2.91 10.40
C ALA A 421 -6.96 -3.49 11.32
N GLN A 422 -5.76 -2.90 11.37
CA GLN A 422 -4.64 -3.44 12.14
C GLN A 422 -5.02 -3.53 13.64
N GLY A 423 -4.88 -4.73 14.22
CA GLY A 423 -5.27 -5.04 15.59
C GLY A 423 -6.78 -5.22 15.81
N MET A 424 -7.63 -4.90 14.83
CA MET A 424 -9.09 -4.98 14.95
C MET A 424 -9.60 -6.38 14.58
N SER A 425 -10.64 -6.84 15.27
CA SER A 425 -11.37 -8.07 14.88
C SER A 425 -12.14 -7.84 13.58
N ILE A 426 -12.10 -8.83 12.70
CA ILE A 426 -12.78 -8.88 11.42
C ILE A 426 -13.66 -10.13 11.41
N THR A 427 -14.98 -9.93 11.35
CA THR A 427 -15.95 -11.03 11.30
C THR A 427 -16.78 -10.93 10.03
N VAL A 428 -16.83 -12.01 9.26
CA VAL A 428 -17.58 -12.09 8.00
C VAL A 428 -18.81 -12.96 8.19
N PHE A 429 -19.96 -12.42 7.79
CA PHE A 429 -21.26 -13.08 7.78
C PHE A 429 -21.74 -13.26 6.34
N ASN A 430 -22.40 -14.38 6.04
CA ASN A 430 -23.11 -14.53 4.77
C ASN A 430 -24.46 -13.77 4.81
N SER A 431 -25.17 -13.74 3.67
CA SER A 431 -26.47 -13.07 3.56
C SER A 431 -27.58 -13.65 4.45
N LEU A 432 -27.39 -14.86 5.01
CA LEU A 432 -28.30 -15.49 5.96
C LEU A 432 -27.98 -15.14 7.42
N GLY A 433 -26.95 -14.33 7.66
CA GLY A 433 -26.51 -13.96 9.01
C GLY A 433 -25.62 -15.00 9.70
N HIS A 434 -25.25 -16.09 9.01
CA HIS A 434 -24.33 -17.07 9.58
C HIS A 434 -22.91 -16.54 9.53
N GLN A 435 -22.18 -16.68 10.64
CA GLN A 435 -20.76 -16.36 10.70
C GLN A 435 -19.98 -17.34 9.83
N VAL A 436 -19.32 -16.82 8.80
CA VAL A 436 -18.47 -17.57 7.88
C VAL A 436 -17.06 -17.66 8.43
N ARG A 437 -16.57 -16.56 9.02
CA ARG A 437 -15.18 -16.45 9.47
C ARG A 437 -14.96 -15.33 10.48
N THR A 438 -13.98 -15.54 11.36
CA THR A 438 -13.39 -14.49 12.22
C THR A 438 -11.88 -14.51 12.09
N THR A 439 -11.25 -13.34 11.99
CA THR A 439 -9.80 -13.12 12.04
C THR A 439 -9.50 -11.74 12.63
N ARG A 440 -8.24 -11.31 12.63
CA ARG A 440 -7.78 -9.98 13.07
C ARG A 440 -6.89 -9.37 12.00
N GLY A 441 -6.88 -8.05 11.84
CA GLY A 441 -5.94 -7.39 10.94
C GLY A 441 -4.51 -7.41 11.50
N LEU A 442 -3.55 -7.92 10.73
CA LEU A 442 -2.15 -8.09 11.16
C LEU A 442 -1.26 -6.92 10.78
N GLY A 443 -1.20 -6.65 9.49
CA GLY A 443 -0.77 -5.36 8.96
C GLY A 443 -2.00 -4.60 8.55
N ALA A 444 -1.82 -3.52 7.82
CA ALA A 444 -2.98 -2.73 7.53
C ALA A 444 -3.81 -3.24 6.31
N VAL A 445 -3.44 -4.35 5.65
CA VAL A 445 -4.35 -5.08 4.74
C VAL A 445 -4.49 -6.51 5.23
N GLN A 446 -5.72 -6.99 5.35
CA GLN A 446 -6.03 -8.38 5.64
C GLN A 446 -6.94 -8.96 4.55
N LYS A 447 -6.52 -10.08 3.95
CA LYS A 447 -7.36 -10.87 3.06
C LYS A 447 -8.18 -11.89 3.85
N VAL A 448 -9.43 -12.08 3.43
CA VAL A 448 -10.37 -13.04 4.02
C VAL A 448 -11.07 -13.80 2.89
N TYR A 449 -10.86 -15.10 2.86
CA TYR A 449 -11.58 -16.02 1.97
C TYR A 449 -12.89 -16.48 2.61
N THR A 450 -13.93 -16.61 1.78
CA THR A 450 -15.28 -17.00 2.18
C THR A 450 -15.72 -18.36 1.62
N GLY A 451 -14.93 -19.00 0.76
CA GLY A 451 -15.28 -20.30 0.16
C GLY A 451 -16.23 -20.26 -1.04
N ALA A 452 -16.99 -19.16 -1.22
CA ALA A 452 -17.99 -19.05 -2.27
C ALA A 452 -18.19 -17.59 -2.71
N LYS A 453 -18.80 -17.41 -3.88
CA LYS A 453 -19.33 -16.11 -4.32
C LYS A 453 -20.64 -15.80 -3.61
N GLY A 454 -20.91 -14.51 -3.39
CA GLY A 454 -22.10 -14.12 -2.64
C GLY A 454 -22.03 -12.70 -2.10
N VAL A 455 -23.07 -12.32 -1.37
CA VAL A 455 -23.11 -11.05 -0.64
C VAL A 455 -22.78 -11.32 0.82
N TYR A 456 -21.81 -10.57 1.33
CA TYR A 456 -21.29 -10.72 2.68
C TYR A 456 -21.42 -9.40 3.45
N ILE A 457 -21.64 -9.54 4.76
CA ILE A 457 -21.52 -8.45 5.72
C ILE A 457 -20.22 -8.65 6.49
N VAL A 458 -19.33 -7.65 6.40
CA VAL A 458 -18.03 -7.65 7.09
C VAL A 458 -18.13 -6.69 8.25
N LYS A 459 -17.98 -7.20 9.47
CA LYS A 459 -17.88 -6.39 10.68
C LYS A 459 -16.42 -6.15 11.02
N VAL A 460 -16.05 -4.89 11.23
CA VAL A 460 -14.72 -4.47 11.67
C VAL A 460 -14.90 -3.50 12.82
N GLY A 461 -14.59 -3.94 14.04
CA GLY A 461 -14.97 -3.20 15.25
C GLY A 461 -16.49 -2.96 15.31
N SER A 462 -16.90 -1.69 15.45
CA SER A 462 -18.32 -1.28 15.50
C SER A 462 -18.98 -1.13 14.12
N LYS A 463 -18.22 -1.22 13.03
CA LYS A 463 -18.69 -0.92 11.68
C LYS A 463 -19.07 -2.15 10.89
N SER A 464 -20.02 -1.98 9.97
CA SER A 464 -20.47 -3.03 9.07
C SER A 464 -20.36 -2.56 7.63
N PHE A 465 -19.79 -3.41 6.78
CA PHE A 465 -19.59 -3.17 5.36
C PHE A 465 -20.29 -4.27 4.56
N LYS A 466 -20.89 -3.91 3.44
CA LYS A 466 -21.47 -4.86 2.50
C LYS A 466 -20.50 -5.05 1.35
N VAL A 467 -20.12 -6.29 1.07
CA VAL A 467 -19.26 -6.63 -0.06
C VAL A 467 -19.90 -7.75 -0.88
N LYS A 468 -19.80 -7.66 -2.20
CA LYS A 468 -20.25 -8.68 -3.13
C LYS A 468 -19.01 -9.34 -3.75
N LEU A 469 -18.89 -10.65 -3.61
CA LEU A 469 -17.84 -11.47 -4.21
C LEU A 469 -18.27 -12.08 -5.54
#